data_AF-A0A2R6GAW3-F1
#
_entry.id   AF-A0A2R6GAW3-F1
#
_cell.length_a   1.000
_cell.length_b   1.000
_cell.length_c   1.000
_cell.angle_alpha   90.00
_cell.angle_beta   90.00
_cell.angle_gamma   90.00
#
_symmetry.space_group_name_H-M   'P 1'
#
loop_
_entity.id
_entity.type
_entity.pdbx_description
1 polymer ?
#
loop_
_entity_poly.entity_id
_entity_poly.type
_entity_poly.pdbx_seq_one_letter_code
_entity_poly.pdbx_strand_id
1 'polypeptide(L)'
;MSSAIVTDENVMHRRKFLIGSTAGLALAAGCLEQAQEMREATGGSETETEAETETEAETETETEGTTMFVADLSGEGIVPPVETDAEGEALLEYAEHDDGPHVHYELFVEGIENVTQTHIHLGGPDENGPVVAFLFGAMENGEFTGALEEGVDVGNRERLAEGTIRAEDLVGPLAGEDLSELLAAMRAENSYVQAHTEENPGGEIRSQIVPREDDGTETEAETETETESESETESETEAETETQSADIEAINDFLSDTSNYDGTINDETGQGSVDVSVGASGNGGNFAFDSAALRVSSGTELTWEWTGEGGAHNIVAESGTFDSGAPQQGSDVEFSYTFEEPGTYLYRCEPHGSFGMRGAVVVE
;
A
#
# COMPACT_ATOMS: atom_id res chain seq x y z
N MET A 1 -43.45 66.96 -11.21
CA MET A 1 -44.64 66.78 -12.07
C MET A 1 -44.60 65.30 -12.49
N SER A 2 -45.31 64.38 -11.86
CA SER A 2 -46.74 64.04 -12.08
C SER A 2 -47.10 64.02 -13.57
N SER A 3 -47.73 63.00 -14.16
CA SER A 3 -48.64 62.01 -13.59
C SER A 3 -48.79 60.80 -14.54
N ALA A 4 -49.12 59.67 -13.94
CA ALA A 4 -49.67 58.46 -14.55
C ALA A 4 -51.13 58.63 -15.01
N ILE A 5 -51.67 57.61 -15.73
CA ILE A 5 -53.03 57.00 -15.66
C ILE A 5 -53.14 55.92 -16.79
N VAL A 6 -53.17 54.59 -16.50
CA VAL A 6 -54.35 53.67 -16.27
C VAL A 6 -54.77 52.96 -17.60
N THR A 7 -55.13 51.67 -17.73
CA THR A 7 -56.03 50.75 -16.96
C THR A 7 -55.61 49.26 -16.95
N ASP A 8 -56.17 48.59 -15.93
CA ASP A 8 -56.23 47.18 -15.49
C ASP A 8 -57.21 46.28 -16.32
N GLU A 9 -57.01 44.95 -16.32
CA GLU A 9 -58.05 43.92 -16.03
C GLU A 9 -57.49 42.47 -15.93
N ASN A 10 -57.24 42.03 -14.69
CA ASN A 10 -57.66 40.79 -13.98
C ASN A 10 -58.10 39.47 -14.71
N VAL A 11 -57.61 38.30 -14.22
CA VAL A 11 -58.36 37.12 -13.66
C VAL A 11 -57.61 35.75 -13.78
N MET A 12 -57.61 35.02 -12.65
CA MET A 12 -57.11 33.65 -12.35
C MET A 12 -57.77 32.46 -13.08
N HIS A 13 -57.06 31.31 -13.23
CA HIS A 13 -57.39 30.02 -12.55
C HIS A 13 -56.38 28.86 -12.74
N ARG A 14 -56.36 27.97 -11.73
CA ARG A 14 -55.58 26.72 -11.52
C ARG A 14 -56.17 25.50 -12.25
N ARG A 15 -55.35 24.44 -12.52
CA ARG A 15 -55.43 23.05 -11.94
C ARG A 15 -54.82 21.93 -12.82
N LYS A 16 -54.22 20.94 -12.12
CA LYS A 16 -53.83 19.56 -12.50
C LYS A 16 -55.04 18.69 -12.95
N PHE A 17 -54.84 17.66 -13.79
CA PHE A 17 -54.94 16.20 -13.47
C PHE A 17 -54.96 15.28 -14.74
N LEU A 18 -54.63 14.00 -14.49
CA LEU A 18 -54.64 12.76 -15.29
C LEU A 18 -55.68 12.55 -16.42
N ILE A 19 -55.37 11.56 -17.28
CA ILE A 19 -56.15 10.41 -17.84
C ILE A 19 -55.68 10.21 -19.31
N GLY A 20 -55.42 9.03 -19.86
CA GLY A 20 -55.70 7.67 -19.43
C GLY A 20 -54.96 6.63 -20.26
N SER A 21 -54.90 5.43 -19.68
CA SER A 21 -54.41 4.18 -20.24
C SER A 21 -55.46 3.57 -21.17
N THR A 22 -55.03 3.07 -22.34
CA THR A 22 -55.73 2.00 -23.06
C THR A 22 -54.71 1.09 -23.73
N ALA A 23 -54.81 -0.19 -23.36
CA ALA A 23 -54.10 -1.34 -23.90
C ALA A 23 -54.55 -1.71 -25.33
N GLY A 24 -53.74 -2.54 -26.01
CA GLY A 24 -54.10 -3.27 -27.24
C GLY A 24 -52.95 -3.32 -28.25
N LEU A 25 -51.99 -4.24 -28.13
CA LEU A 25 -52.00 -5.61 -28.70
C LEU A 25 -51.70 -5.66 -30.22
N ALA A 26 -50.48 -6.06 -30.58
CA ALA A 26 -50.18 -6.88 -31.77
C ALA A 26 -48.83 -7.60 -31.61
N LEU A 27 -48.91 -8.90 -31.34
CA LEU A 27 -47.90 -9.95 -31.49
C LEU A 27 -47.41 -10.02 -32.95
N ALA A 28 -46.10 -10.03 -33.21
CA ALA A 28 -45.18 -11.17 -33.21
C ALA A 28 -45.06 -11.92 -34.55
N ALA A 29 -43.81 -12.07 -34.98
CA ALA A 29 -43.23 -13.19 -35.72
C ALA A 29 -41.72 -13.10 -35.43
N GLY A 30 -40.99 -14.13 -35.00
CA GLY A 30 -41.26 -15.53 -34.73
C GLY A 30 -39.91 -16.28 -34.63
N CYS A 31 -39.98 -17.53 -34.14
CA CYS A 31 -38.91 -18.50 -33.89
C CYS A 31 -38.27 -18.39 -32.49
N LEU A 32 -38.20 -19.42 -31.66
CA LEU A 32 -38.35 -20.86 -31.89
C LEU A 32 -38.82 -21.53 -30.59
N GLU A 33 -39.82 -22.40 -30.71
CA GLU A 33 -40.58 -22.99 -29.61
C GLU A 33 -40.21 -24.46 -29.46
N GLN A 34 -39.96 -24.92 -28.22
CA GLN A 34 -40.66 -26.08 -27.63
C GLN A 34 -40.12 -26.35 -26.22
N ALA A 35 -40.91 -25.96 -25.22
CA ALA A 35 -40.91 -26.56 -23.90
C ALA A 35 -41.85 -27.77 -23.93
N GLN A 36 -41.43 -28.87 -23.30
CA GLN A 36 -42.25 -30.05 -23.10
C GLN A 36 -42.52 -30.17 -21.60
N GLU A 37 -43.68 -29.69 -21.15
CA GLU A 37 -44.23 -30.08 -19.84
C GLU A 37 -45.15 -31.30 -20.01
N MET A 38 -45.04 -32.21 -19.06
CA MET A 38 -45.69 -33.52 -19.03
C MET A 38 -47.19 -33.47 -18.69
N ARG A 39 -47.93 -34.48 -19.18
CA ARG A 39 -49.32 -34.80 -18.82
C ARG A 39 -49.41 -35.74 -17.62
N GLU A 40 -50.59 -35.71 -16.99
CA GLU A 40 -51.05 -36.51 -15.84
C GLU A 40 -51.00 -38.05 -15.98
N ALA A 41 -50.79 -38.66 -14.80
CA ALA A 41 -51.35 -39.90 -14.24
C ALA A 41 -51.12 -41.27 -14.93
N THR A 42 -50.29 -42.13 -14.32
CA THR A 42 -50.70 -43.37 -13.60
C THR A 42 -49.49 -44.16 -13.07
N GLY A 43 -49.51 -44.52 -11.78
CA GLY A 43 -48.96 -45.79 -11.26
C GLY A 43 -47.46 -45.94 -10.96
N GLY A 44 -47.11 -45.73 -9.68
CA GLY A 44 -46.26 -46.63 -8.87
C GLY A 44 -44.76 -46.70 -9.13
N SER A 45 -43.97 -46.25 -8.15
CA SER A 45 -43.10 -47.11 -7.32
C SER A 45 -42.12 -46.23 -6.55
N GLU A 46 -42.03 -46.47 -5.26
CA GLU A 46 -41.10 -45.89 -4.30
C GLU A 46 -39.65 -46.14 -4.71
N THR A 47 -38.77 -45.17 -4.48
CA THR A 47 -37.43 -45.38 -3.91
C THR A 47 -36.82 -44.04 -3.50
N GLU A 48 -36.40 -44.01 -2.24
CA GLU A 48 -35.48 -43.04 -1.64
C GLU A 48 -34.17 -42.95 -2.46
N THR A 49 -33.40 -41.87 -2.27
CA THR A 49 -31.98 -41.93 -1.86
C THR A 49 -31.16 -40.73 -2.35
N GLU A 50 -30.46 -40.14 -1.37
CA GLU A 50 -29.20 -39.38 -1.38
C GLU A 50 -29.11 -37.98 -2.02
N ALA A 51 -28.68 -37.06 -1.15
CA ALA A 51 -28.14 -35.75 -1.47
C ALA A 51 -26.70 -35.92 -1.95
N GLU A 52 -26.40 -35.37 -3.12
CA GLU A 52 -25.03 -35.14 -3.58
C GLU A 52 -24.70 -33.67 -3.37
N THR A 53 -23.67 -33.43 -2.57
CA THR A 53 -22.96 -32.17 -2.37
C THR A 53 -22.29 -31.75 -3.68
N GLU A 54 -22.67 -30.58 -4.20
CA GLU A 54 -21.93 -29.91 -5.27
C GLU A 54 -20.72 -29.22 -4.64
N THR A 55 -19.53 -29.67 -5.03
CA THR A 55 -18.26 -28.99 -4.82
C THR A 55 -18.24 -27.77 -5.73
N GLU A 56 -18.42 -26.59 -5.16
CA GLU A 56 -18.06 -25.34 -5.84
C GLU A 56 -16.54 -25.26 -5.84
N ALA A 57 -15.96 -25.33 -7.04
CA ALA A 57 -14.57 -25.01 -7.26
C ALA A 57 -14.40 -23.51 -7.04
N GLU A 58 -13.76 -23.14 -5.94
CA GLU A 58 -13.27 -21.79 -5.73
C GLU A 58 -12.30 -21.49 -6.87
N THR A 59 -12.71 -20.54 -7.70
CA THR A 59 -11.85 -20.00 -8.74
C THR A 59 -10.89 -19.09 -8.00
N GLU A 60 -9.67 -19.55 -7.78
CA GLU A 60 -8.55 -18.72 -7.34
C GLU A 60 -8.46 -17.56 -8.33
N THR A 61 -8.90 -16.37 -7.91
CA THR A 61 -8.61 -15.13 -8.62
C THR A 61 -7.13 -14.87 -8.40
N GLU A 62 -6.32 -15.13 -9.43
CA GLU A 62 -4.94 -14.64 -9.51
C GLU A 62 -4.94 -13.16 -9.11
N THR A 63 -4.19 -12.81 -8.07
CA THR A 63 -3.93 -11.42 -7.70
C THR A 63 -3.27 -10.76 -8.92
N GLU A 64 -3.95 -9.80 -9.55
CA GLU A 64 -3.37 -9.03 -10.66
C GLU A 64 -2.08 -8.38 -10.17
N GLY A 65 -0.98 -8.62 -10.89
CA GLY A 65 0.37 -8.35 -10.40
C GLY A 65 0.64 -6.87 -10.22
N THR A 66 0.60 -6.40 -8.98
CA THR A 66 1.12 -5.09 -8.58
C THR A 66 2.61 -4.99 -8.96
N THR A 67 3.03 -3.86 -9.53
CA THR A 67 4.46 -3.54 -9.75
C THR A 67 4.84 -2.34 -8.88
N MET A 68 5.84 -2.53 -8.01
CA MET A 68 6.33 -1.47 -7.12
C MET A 68 7.55 -0.77 -7.70
N PHE A 69 7.63 0.54 -7.51
CA PHE A 69 8.78 1.38 -7.83
C PHE A 69 9.08 2.30 -6.64
N VAL A 70 10.35 2.68 -6.54
CA VAL A 70 10.85 3.58 -5.49
C VAL A 70 11.79 4.63 -6.09
N ALA A 71 11.86 5.80 -5.46
CA ALA A 71 12.90 6.78 -5.67
C ALA A 71 13.31 7.40 -4.33
N ASP A 72 14.57 7.20 -3.92
CA ASP A 72 15.15 7.77 -2.71
C ASP A 72 15.85 9.09 -3.03
N LEU A 73 15.15 10.20 -2.83
CA LEU A 73 15.54 11.55 -3.24
C LEU A 73 16.59 12.15 -2.31
N SER A 74 17.65 12.70 -2.90
CA SER A 74 18.67 13.47 -2.17
C SER A 74 19.17 14.65 -3.00
N GLY A 75 19.90 15.57 -2.36
CA GLY A 75 20.58 16.67 -3.03
C GLY A 75 21.66 16.20 -4.02
N GLU A 76 22.23 15.01 -3.82
CA GLU A 76 23.23 14.41 -4.71
C GLU A 76 22.66 14.05 -6.07
N GLY A 77 21.37 13.72 -6.14
CA GLY A 77 20.68 13.38 -7.38
C GLY A 77 20.32 14.59 -8.25
N ILE A 78 20.45 15.82 -7.75
CA ILE A 78 20.24 17.04 -8.56
C ILE A 78 21.40 17.22 -9.55
N VAL A 79 21.11 17.77 -10.73
CA VAL A 79 22.11 18.01 -11.78
C VAL A 79 22.23 19.52 -12.06
N PRO A 80 23.28 20.20 -11.56
CA PRO A 80 24.37 19.72 -10.70
C PRO A 80 23.94 19.54 -9.22
N PRO A 81 24.67 18.74 -8.42
CA PRO A 81 24.27 18.44 -7.03
C PRO A 81 24.08 19.68 -6.15
N VAL A 82 23.11 19.59 -5.24
CA VAL A 82 22.80 20.60 -4.22
C VAL A 82 23.27 20.10 -2.86
N GLU A 83 23.99 20.93 -2.11
CA GLU A 83 24.31 20.62 -0.71
C GLU A 83 23.09 20.96 0.16
N THR A 84 22.42 19.93 0.67
CA THR A 84 21.27 20.03 1.57
C THR A 84 21.22 18.78 2.46
N ASP A 85 20.62 18.91 3.65
CA ASP A 85 20.29 17.78 4.52
C ASP A 85 18.87 17.23 4.20
N ALA A 86 18.20 17.78 3.18
CA ALA A 86 16.90 17.32 2.73
C ALA A 86 16.97 15.94 2.10
N GLU A 87 16.02 15.10 2.47
CA GLU A 87 15.82 13.75 1.94
C GLU A 87 14.36 13.55 1.57
N GLY A 88 14.07 12.55 0.74
CA GLY A 88 12.71 12.15 0.47
C GLY A 88 12.62 10.75 -0.13
N GLU A 89 11.43 10.20 -0.12
CA GLU A 89 11.11 8.90 -0.71
C GLU A 89 9.82 9.04 -1.49
N ALA A 90 9.82 8.56 -2.73
CA ALA A 90 8.61 8.38 -3.50
C ALA A 90 8.35 6.89 -3.71
N LEU A 91 7.23 6.40 -3.19
CA LEU A 91 6.74 5.04 -3.42
C LEU A 91 5.67 5.10 -4.51
N LEU A 92 5.80 4.26 -5.53
CA LEU A 92 4.85 4.22 -6.64
C LEU A 92 4.40 2.77 -6.89
N GLU A 93 3.11 2.55 -6.76
CA GLU A 93 2.48 1.25 -6.95
C GLU A 93 1.64 1.27 -8.23
N TYR A 94 2.05 0.48 -9.23
CA TYR A 94 1.22 0.23 -10.40
C TYR A 94 0.32 -0.98 -10.17
N ALA A 95 -0.97 -0.80 -10.39
CA ALA A 95 -1.94 -1.88 -10.37
C ALA A 95 -2.93 -1.76 -11.53
N GLU A 96 -3.39 -2.92 -12.01
CA GLU A 96 -4.57 -3.03 -12.88
C GLU A 96 -5.75 -3.40 -11.99
N HIS A 97 -6.82 -2.61 -12.07
CA HIS A 97 -8.07 -2.85 -11.35
C HIS A 97 -9.25 -2.73 -12.32
N ASP A 98 -10.44 -3.12 -11.86
CA ASP A 98 -11.69 -3.03 -12.65
C ASP A 98 -12.00 -1.61 -13.18
N ASP A 99 -11.50 -0.57 -12.52
CA ASP A 99 -11.66 0.84 -12.93
C ASP A 99 -10.55 1.35 -13.88
N GLY A 100 -9.58 0.49 -14.21
CA GLY A 100 -8.48 0.75 -15.14
C GLY A 100 -7.10 0.79 -14.47
N PRO A 101 -6.03 0.80 -15.28
CA PRO A 101 -4.66 0.88 -14.78
C PRO A 101 -4.44 2.23 -14.08
N HIS A 102 -3.73 2.19 -12.96
CA HIS A 102 -3.34 3.40 -12.23
C HIS A 102 -2.01 3.22 -11.51
N VAL A 103 -1.36 4.34 -11.20
CA VAL A 103 -0.21 4.39 -10.30
C VAL A 103 -0.63 5.11 -9.04
N HIS A 104 -0.77 4.40 -7.92
CA HIS A 104 -0.86 5.03 -6.61
C HIS A 104 0.53 5.51 -6.20
N TYR A 105 0.62 6.68 -5.57
CA TYR A 105 1.90 7.20 -5.09
C TYR A 105 1.78 7.83 -3.71
N GLU A 106 2.88 7.72 -2.97
CA GLU A 106 3.12 8.47 -1.75
C GLU A 106 4.50 9.11 -1.81
N LEU A 107 4.57 10.34 -1.30
CA LEU A 107 5.77 11.16 -1.28
C LEU A 107 6.04 11.58 0.16
N PHE A 108 7.15 11.11 0.70
CA PHE A 108 7.67 11.45 2.01
C PHE A 108 8.87 12.35 1.84
N VAL A 109 9.04 13.31 2.76
CA VAL A 109 10.22 14.17 2.79
C VAL A 109 10.63 14.46 4.21
N GLU A 110 11.91 14.74 4.40
CA GLU A 110 12.53 15.07 5.68
C GLU A 110 13.58 16.15 5.47
N GLY A 111 13.76 17.02 6.47
CA GLY A 111 14.81 18.04 6.46
C GLY A 111 14.65 19.07 5.34
N ILE A 112 13.44 19.22 4.79
CA ILE A 112 13.13 20.12 3.68
C ILE A 112 12.07 21.14 4.11
N GLU A 113 12.24 22.38 3.68
CA GLU A 113 11.32 23.49 4.00
C GLU A 113 10.80 24.11 2.70
N ASN A 114 9.65 24.77 2.78
CA ASN A 114 9.08 25.59 1.69
C ASN A 114 8.99 24.85 0.34
N VAL A 115 8.58 23.57 0.37
CA VAL A 115 8.36 22.80 -0.87
C VAL A 115 7.29 23.48 -1.71
N THR A 116 7.62 23.76 -2.97
CA THR A 116 6.76 24.43 -3.93
C THR A 116 6.06 23.45 -4.85
N GLN A 117 6.79 22.44 -5.36
CA GLN A 117 6.31 21.49 -6.36
C GLN A 117 7.13 20.19 -6.33
N THR A 118 6.51 19.07 -6.67
CA THR A 118 7.21 17.79 -6.93
C THR A 118 6.64 17.15 -8.18
N HIS A 119 7.52 16.61 -9.03
CA HIS A 119 7.18 16.09 -10.35
C HIS A 119 7.84 14.74 -10.61
N ILE A 120 7.21 13.96 -11.50
CA ILE A 120 7.91 12.93 -12.29
C ILE A 120 8.37 13.55 -13.60
N HIS A 121 9.63 13.31 -13.96
CA HIS A 121 10.24 13.69 -15.23
C HIS A 121 10.63 12.48 -16.06
N LEU A 122 10.76 12.67 -17.38
CA LEU A 122 11.29 11.68 -18.31
C LEU A 122 12.75 11.99 -18.69
N GLY A 123 13.70 11.17 -18.25
CA GLY A 123 15.13 11.33 -18.55
C GLY A 123 16.02 10.49 -17.64
N GLY A 124 17.25 10.25 -18.07
CA GLY A 124 18.25 9.46 -17.32
C GLY A 124 18.90 10.21 -16.16
N PRO A 125 19.84 9.57 -15.42
CA PRO A 125 20.43 10.07 -14.18
C PRO A 125 21.10 11.44 -14.31
N ASP A 126 21.78 11.71 -15.42
CA ASP A 126 22.55 12.94 -15.64
C ASP A 126 21.83 13.98 -16.53
N GLU A 127 20.53 13.77 -16.81
CA GLU A 127 19.77 14.58 -17.77
C GLU A 127 18.61 15.32 -17.10
N ASN A 128 18.36 16.55 -17.52
CA ASN A 128 17.14 17.28 -17.15
C ASN A 128 16.06 17.02 -18.21
N GLY A 129 15.05 16.26 -17.81
CA GLY A 129 13.93 15.83 -18.63
C GLY A 129 12.71 16.75 -18.52
N PRO A 130 11.76 16.68 -19.48
CA PRO A 130 10.45 17.30 -19.31
C PRO A 130 9.63 16.63 -18.18
N VAL A 131 8.76 17.40 -17.53
CA VAL A 131 7.75 16.87 -16.59
C VAL A 131 6.73 16.02 -17.34
N VAL A 132 6.38 14.87 -16.75
CA VAL A 132 5.37 13.94 -17.26
C VAL A 132 4.23 13.65 -16.30
N ALA A 133 4.41 13.91 -14.99
CA ALA A 133 3.32 13.90 -14.02
C ALA A 133 3.63 14.84 -12.85
N PHE A 134 2.59 15.36 -12.21
CA PHE A 134 2.70 16.19 -11.01
C PHE A 134 2.35 15.34 -9.78
N LEU A 135 3.18 15.42 -8.74
CA LEU A 135 2.96 14.73 -7.46
C LEU A 135 2.53 15.70 -6.36
N PHE A 136 3.03 16.93 -6.42
CA PHE A 136 2.75 18.00 -5.47
C PHE A 136 2.85 19.38 -6.14
N GLY A 137 2.00 20.33 -5.75
CA GLY A 137 2.22 21.77 -5.99
C GLY A 137 1.77 22.37 -7.33
N ALA A 138 1.07 21.66 -8.23
CA ALA A 138 0.56 22.26 -9.47
C ALA A 138 -0.97 22.39 -9.53
N MET A 139 -1.44 23.54 -10.04
CA MET A 139 -2.85 23.84 -10.37
C MET A 139 -2.94 24.90 -11.48
N GLU A 140 -3.80 24.69 -12.51
CA GLU A 140 -4.78 25.70 -12.96
C GLU A 140 -5.79 25.14 -14.02
N ASN A 141 -7.05 25.57 -13.92
CA ASN A 141 -8.31 25.00 -14.46
C ASN A 141 -9.04 23.96 -13.58
N GLY A 142 -8.63 23.83 -12.33
CA GLY A 142 -9.57 23.57 -11.25
C GLY A 142 -9.83 22.11 -10.87
N GLU A 143 -8.80 21.26 -10.76
CA GLU A 143 -8.69 20.38 -9.59
C GLU A 143 -7.27 19.79 -9.39
N PHE A 144 -6.64 20.13 -8.25
CA PHE A 144 -5.72 19.28 -7.49
C PHE A 144 -6.22 19.38 -6.04
N THR A 145 -6.58 18.25 -5.44
CA THR A 145 -7.08 18.11 -4.06
C THR A 145 -5.97 17.56 -3.18
N GLY A 146 -5.07 18.43 -2.74
CA GLY A 146 -4.11 18.16 -1.68
C GLY A 146 -3.94 19.45 -0.89
N ALA A 147 -3.95 19.38 0.43
CA ALA A 147 -3.99 20.57 1.28
C ALA A 147 -2.82 21.50 0.99
N LEU A 148 -3.13 22.71 0.50
CA LEU A 148 -2.18 23.82 0.50
C LEU A 148 -2.36 24.56 1.83
N GLU A 149 -1.40 24.40 2.74
CA GLU A 149 -0.93 25.54 3.52
C GLU A 149 0.35 26.05 2.85
N GLU A 150 0.42 27.36 2.67
CA GLU A 150 1.55 28.06 2.03
C GLU A 150 2.84 27.75 2.81
N GLY A 151 3.81 27.10 2.16
CA GLY A 151 5.07 26.68 2.78
C GLY A 151 4.86 25.57 3.82
N VAL A 152 4.82 24.31 3.36
CA VAL A 152 4.83 23.18 4.29
C VAL A 152 6.25 23.03 4.82
N ASP A 153 6.41 23.33 6.11
CA ASP A 153 7.56 22.91 6.91
C ASP A 153 7.28 21.46 7.34
N VAL A 154 7.92 20.52 6.65
CA VAL A 154 7.78 19.08 6.84
C VAL A 154 8.98 18.64 7.68
N GLY A 155 8.86 18.85 8.99
CA GLY A 155 9.86 18.39 9.96
C GLY A 155 9.60 16.95 10.38
N ASN A 156 10.64 16.09 10.30
CA ASN A 156 10.67 14.64 10.61
C ASN A 156 9.80 13.76 9.67
N ARG A 157 10.40 13.09 8.67
CA ARG A 157 9.78 12.16 7.68
C ARG A 157 8.25 12.24 7.55
N GLU A 158 7.73 13.41 7.17
CA GLU A 158 6.29 13.59 7.01
C GLU A 158 5.86 13.30 5.56
N ARG A 159 4.64 12.78 5.41
CA ARG A 159 4.05 12.54 4.09
C ARG A 159 3.62 13.86 3.47
N LEU A 160 4.38 14.31 2.47
CA LEU A 160 4.15 15.54 1.73
C LEU A 160 2.94 15.43 0.79
N ALA A 161 2.78 14.29 0.11
CA ALA A 161 1.66 14.07 -0.81
C ALA A 161 1.32 12.59 -0.95
N GLU A 162 0.06 12.32 -1.28
CA GLU A 162 -0.47 11.01 -1.67
C GLU A 162 -1.43 11.25 -2.83
N GLY A 163 -1.46 10.34 -3.81
CA GLY A 163 -2.40 10.45 -4.90
C GLY A 163 -2.43 9.26 -5.84
N THR A 164 -3.15 9.43 -6.94
CA THR A 164 -3.26 8.43 -8.00
C THR A 164 -3.04 9.10 -9.33
N ILE A 165 -2.13 8.56 -10.14
CA ILE A 165 -1.87 8.98 -11.52
C ILE A 165 -2.59 8.01 -12.45
N ARG A 166 -3.48 8.54 -13.27
CA ARG A 166 -4.10 7.85 -14.41
C ARG A 166 -3.51 8.37 -15.72
N ALA A 167 -3.80 7.70 -16.82
CA ALA A 167 -3.33 8.11 -18.15
C ALA A 167 -3.72 9.56 -18.50
N GLU A 168 -4.87 10.03 -18.00
CA GLU A 168 -5.35 11.41 -18.16
C GLU A 168 -4.56 12.46 -17.37
N ASP A 169 -3.81 12.06 -16.34
CA ASP A 169 -2.97 12.94 -15.52
C ASP A 169 -1.58 13.12 -16.12
N LEU A 170 -1.23 12.34 -17.15
CA LEU A 170 0.04 12.46 -17.85
C LEU A 170 0.12 13.77 -18.64
N VAL A 171 1.26 14.42 -18.56
CA VAL A 171 1.54 15.70 -19.21
C VAL A 171 2.82 15.63 -20.06
N GLY A 172 3.11 16.73 -20.74
CA GLY A 172 4.34 16.86 -21.52
C GLY A 172 4.41 15.81 -22.65
N PRO A 173 5.54 15.10 -22.82
CA PRO A 173 5.70 14.11 -23.89
C PRO A 173 4.83 12.85 -23.71
N LEU A 174 4.26 12.61 -22.53
CA LEU A 174 3.35 11.48 -22.28
C LEU A 174 1.87 11.90 -22.28
N ALA A 175 1.57 13.15 -22.60
CA ALA A 175 0.19 13.64 -22.60
C ALA A 175 -0.69 12.91 -23.62
N GLY A 176 -1.71 12.20 -23.13
CA GLY A 176 -2.64 11.42 -23.95
C GLY A 176 -2.12 10.04 -24.36
N GLU A 177 -0.97 9.60 -23.83
CA GLU A 177 -0.45 8.24 -23.95
C GLU A 177 -1.02 7.34 -22.82
N ASP A 178 -0.82 6.04 -22.95
CA ASP A 178 -1.18 5.07 -21.91
C ASP A 178 -0.15 5.08 -20.76
N LEU A 179 -0.58 4.69 -19.54
CA LEU A 179 0.33 4.54 -18.39
C LEU A 179 1.49 3.56 -18.64
N SER A 180 1.33 2.63 -19.58
CA SER A 180 2.38 1.71 -19.99
C SER A 180 3.65 2.43 -20.47
N GLU A 181 3.53 3.64 -21.06
CA GLU A 181 4.70 4.43 -21.47
C GLU A 181 5.45 5.00 -20.26
N LEU A 182 4.74 5.41 -19.22
CA LEU A 182 5.35 5.83 -17.95
C LEU A 182 6.03 4.64 -17.26
N LEU A 183 5.37 3.48 -17.20
CA LEU A 183 5.96 2.26 -16.64
C LEU A 183 7.19 1.79 -17.40
N ALA A 184 7.18 1.89 -18.73
CA ALA A 184 8.33 1.54 -19.56
C ALA A 184 9.51 2.47 -19.24
N ALA A 185 9.27 3.75 -19.00
CA ALA A 185 10.30 4.68 -18.56
C ALA A 185 10.85 4.35 -17.16
N MET A 186 9.98 4.04 -16.19
CA MET A 186 10.38 3.65 -14.83
C MET A 186 11.20 2.35 -14.83
N ARG A 187 10.74 1.32 -15.56
CA ARG A 187 11.46 0.04 -15.69
C ARG A 187 12.81 0.18 -16.41
N ALA A 188 12.96 1.21 -17.24
CA ALA A 188 14.20 1.49 -17.94
C ALA A 188 15.10 2.48 -17.17
N GLU A 189 14.74 2.86 -15.94
CA GLU A 189 15.43 3.88 -15.13
C GLU A 189 15.65 5.19 -15.91
N ASN A 190 14.66 5.55 -16.72
CA ASN A 190 14.64 6.74 -17.58
C ASN A 190 13.53 7.70 -17.14
N SER A 191 13.24 7.72 -15.84
CA SER A 191 12.33 8.67 -15.22
C SER A 191 12.76 8.92 -13.79
N TYR A 192 12.48 10.11 -13.28
CA TYR A 192 12.91 10.50 -11.95
C TYR A 192 11.90 11.37 -11.25
N VAL A 193 11.91 11.35 -9.91
CA VAL A 193 11.17 12.29 -9.08
C VAL A 193 12.09 13.45 -8.70
N GLN A 194 11.57 14.67 -8.73
CA GLN A 194 12.28 15.86 -8.26
C GLN A 194 11.34 16.77 -7.48
N ALA A 195 11.77 17.19 -6.28
CA ALA A 195 11.09 18.20 -5.47
C ALA A 195 11.81 19.54 -5.55
N HIS A 196 11.04 20.63 -5.54
CA HIS A 196 11.50 22.02 -5.66
C HIS A 196 11.08 22.79 -4.42
N THR A 197 11.94 23.67 -3.91
CA THR A 197 11.65 24.59 -2.80
C THR A 197 11.76 26.04 -3.25
N GLU A 198 11.36 26.98 -2.40
CA GLU A 198 11.59 28.41 -2.64
C GLU A 198 13.09 28.74 -2.71
N GLU A 199 13.89 28.09 -1.86
CA GLU A 199 15.34 28.22 -1.77
C GLU A 199 16.05 27.58 -2.97
N ASN A 200 15.53 26.47 -3.50
CA ASN A 200 16.07 25.75 -4.63
C ASN A 200 15.03 25.57 -5.77
N PRO A 201 14.72 26.64 -6.55
CA PRO A 201 13.72 26.56 -7.63
C PRO A 201 14.09 25.60 -8.77
N GLY A 202 15.39 25.29 -8.92
CA GLY A 202 15.89 24.31 -9.89
C GLY A 202 15.73 22.85 -9.45
N GLY A 203 15.23 22.62 -8.23
CA GLY A 203 15.15 21.34 -7.56
C GLY A 203 16.10 21.29 -6.35
N GLU A 204 15.61 20.77 -5.22
CA GLU A 204 16.40 20.54 -4.00
C GLU A 204 16.84 19.08 -3.85
N ILE A 205 15.93 18.14 -4.10
CA ILE A 205 16.17 16.70 -4.01
C ILE A 205 15.62 15.96 -5.24
N ARG A 206 16.34 14.92 -5.69
CA ARG A 206 15.98 14.12 -6.88
C ARG A 206 16.49 12.69 -6.76
N SER A 207 15.76 11.75 -7.35
CA SER A 207 16.27 10.39 -7.60
C SER A 207 15.58 9.71 -8.78
N GLN A 208 16.29 8.76 -9.41
CA GLN A 208 15.70 7.92 -10.45
C GLN A 208 14.63 7.03 -9.84
N ILE A 209 13.57 6.80 -10.60
CA ILE A 209 12.55 5.81 -10.26
C ILE A 209 13.06 4.46 -10.75
N VAL A 210 13.21 3.52 -9.83
CA VAL A 210 13.68 2.17 -10.12
C VAL A 210 12.61 1.15 -9.73
N PRO A 211 12.51 0.00 -10.41
CA PRO A 211 11.72 -1.12 -9.92
C PRO A 211 12.19 -1.50 -8.52
N ARG A 212 11.26 -1.70 -7.59
CA ARG A 212 11.59 -2.33 -6.32
C ARG A 212 11.80 -3.82 -6.61
N GLU A 213 13.02 -4.31 -6.42
CA GLU A 213 13.28 -5.74 -6.56
C GLU A 213 12.48 -6.49 -5.49
N ASP A 214 11.58 -7.37 -5.93
CA ASP A 214 11.07 -8.45 -5.10
C ASP A 214 12.29 -9.33 -4.80
N ASP A 215 12.72 -9.47 -3.54
CA ASP A 215 13.86 -10.32 -3.17
C ASP A 215 13.49 -11.80 -3.38
N GLY A 216 13.53 -12.21 -4.63
CA GLY A 216 13.55 -13.57 -5.09
C GLY A 216 14.99 -14.04 -5.21
N THR A 217 15.61 -14.37 -4.07
CA THR A 217 16.74 -15.32 -3.92
C THR A 217 17.59 -15.59 -5.17
N GLU A 218 18.75 -14.93 -5.29
CA GLU A 218 19.88 -15.50 -6.05
C GLU A 218 21.01 -15.90 -5.09
N THR A 219 21.05 -17.21 -4.81
CA THR A 219 22.17 -17.87 -4.15
C THR A 219 23.31 -18.03 -5.15
N GLU A 220 24.35 -17.20 -5.05
CA GLU A 220 25.66 -17.55 -5.61
C GLU A 220 26.55 -18.14 -4.53
N ALA A 221 26.69 -19.47 -4.62
CA ALA A 221 27.57 -20.27 -3.80
C ALA A 221 29.01 -20.16 -4.31
N GLU A 222 29.91 -19.58 -3.51
CA GLU A 222 31.35 -19.78 -3.66
C GLU A 222 31.89 -20.66 -2.52
N THR A 223 32.37 -21.82 -2.93
CA THR A 223 32.98 -22.86 -2.09
C THR A 223 34.46 -22.57 -1.91
N GLU A 224 34.96 -22.47 -0.68
CA GLU A 224 36.32 -22.91 -0.37
C GLU A 224 36.37 -23.70 0.94
N THR A 225 37.16 -24.76 0.90
CA THR A 225 37.31 -25.84 1.88
C THR A 225 38.68 -25.74 2.53
N GLU A 226 38.81 -25.75 3.87
CA GLU A 226 39.91 -26.39 4.63
C GLU A 226 39.42 -26.71 6.06
N THR A 227 39.14 -27.98 6.39
CA THR A 227 39.98 -28.97 7.12
C THR A 227 40.28 -28.67 8.60
N GLU A 228 39.56 -29.40 9.45
CA GLU A 228 39.80 -29.92 10.82
C GLU A 228 40.87 -29.28 11.75
N SER A 229 40.50 -29.01 13.01
CA SER A 229 40.92 -29.87 14.15
C SER A 229 40.50 -29.27 15.50
N GLU A 230 40.02 -30.17 16.36
CA GLU A 230 39.45 -30.02 17.72
C GLU A 230 40.30 -29.22 18.72
N SER A 231 39.65 -28.54 19.69
CA SER A 231 39.94 -28.70 21.13
C SER A 231 39.08 -27.76 22.01
N GLU A 232 38.09 -28.38 22.67
CA GLU A 232 37.50 -28.13 24.00
C GLU A 232 37.40 -26.71 24.58
N THR A 233 36.14 -26.27 24.74
CA THR A 233 35.50 -25.97 26.04
C THR A 233 36.08 -24.81 26.83
N GLU A 234 35.78 -23.57 26.41
CA GLU A 234 35.43 -22.39 27.23
C GLU A 234 34.80 -21.34 26.31
N SER A 235 33.65 -21.62 25.67
CA SER A 235 33.09 -20.69 24.66
C SER A 235 31.58 -20.88 24.44
N GLU A 236 30.79 -20.97 25.49
CA GLU A 236 29.32 -20.87 25.38
C GLU A 236 28.86 -19.44 25.71
N THR A 237 29.42 -18.82 26.75
CA THR A 237 29.02 -17.46 27.14
C THR A 237 29.51 -16.36 26.19
N GLU A 238 30.70 -16.48 25.61
CA GLU A 238 31.20 -15.50 24.64
C GLU A 238 30.50 -15.63 23.28
N ALA A 239 30.20 -16.87 22.85
CA ALA A 239 29.45 -17.13 21.61
C ALA A 239 27.99 -16.69 21.70
N GLU A 240 27.32 -16.92 22.84
CA GLU A 240 25.94 -16.43 23.07
C GLU A 240 25.88 -14.90 23.15
N THR A 241 26.91 -14.25 23.71
CA THR A 241 26.96 -12.79 23.81
C THR A 241 27.26 -12.15 22.45
N GLU A 242 28.17 -12.72 21.66
CA GLU A 242 28.45 -12.24 20.30
C GLU A 242 27.26 -12.47 19.35
N THR A 243 26.60 -13.64 19.45
CA THR A 243 25.39 -13.94 18.65
C THR A 243 24.23 -13.02 19.03
N GLN A 244 23.95 -12.83 20.32
CA GLN A 244 22.95 -11.86 20.77
C GLN A 244 23.28 -10.44 20.32
N SER A 245 24.56 -10.04 20.32
CA SER A 245 24.91 -8.69 19.85
C SER A 245 24.67 -8.50 18.35
N ALA A 246 24.92 -9.53 17.54
CA ALA A 246 24.64 -9.50 16.09
C ALA A 246 23.13 -9.54 15.80
N ASP A 247 22.37 -10.33 16.55
CA ASP A 247 20.90 -10.40 16.44
C ASP A 247 20.25 -9.05 16.79
N ILE A 248 20.76 -8.37 17.82
CA ILE A 248 20.28 -7.04 18.20
C ILE A 248 20.63 -6.00 17.13
N GLU A 249 21.82 -6.04 16.53
CA GLU A 249 22.14 -5.16 15.41
C GLU A 249 21.23 -5.40 14.20
N ALA A 250 20.95 -6.66 13.85
CA ALA A 250 20.02 -7.00 12.78
C ALA A 250 18.58 -6.53 13.06
N ILE A 251 18.12 -6.62 14.31
CA ILE A 251 16.81 -6.08 14.72
C ILE A 251 16.79 -4.55 14.59
N ASN A 252 17.84 -3.87 15.02
CA ASN A 252 17.93 -2.42 14.92
C ASN A 252 17.93 -1.94 13.47
N ASP A 253 18.62 -2.66 12.59
CA ASP A 253 18.63 -2.39 11.16
C ASP A 253 17.25 -2.64 10.53
N PHE A 254 16.62 -3.79 10.84
CA PHE A 254 15.30 -4.13 10.30
C PHE A 254 14.21 -3.15 10.74
N LEU A 255 14.28 -2.64 11.97
CA LEU A 255 13.31 -1.72 12.56
C LEU A 255 13.74 -0.25 12.46
N SER A 256 14.77 0.09 11.70
CA SER A 256 15.28 1.47 11.59
C SER A 256 14.21 2.46 11.13
N ASP A 257 13.27 1.99 10.31
CA ASP A 257 12.18 2.77 9.73
C ASP A 257 10.87 2.65 10.53
N THR A 258 10.87 1.91 11.64
CA THR A 258 9.70 1.73 12.50
C THR A 258 9.65 2.86 13.52
N SER A 259 8.79 3.85 13.28
CA SER A 259 8.72 5.11 14.06
C SER A 259 8.50 4.96 15.57
N ASN A 260 7.85 3.86 16.00
CA ASN A 260 7.62 3.58 17.42
C ASN A 260 8.70 2.67 18.03
N TYR A 261 9.75 2.36 17.30
CA TYR A 261 10.94 1.68 17.79
C TYR A 261 12.01 2.70 18.16
N ASP A 262 12.48 2.66 19.42
CA ASP A 262 13.50 3.57 19.95
C ASP A 262 14.84 2.87 20.25
N GLY A 263 15.02 1.66 19.69
CA GLY A 263 16.15 0.78 20.00
C GLY A 263 15.89 -0.14 21.20
N THR A 264 14.75 -0.02 21.88
CA THR A 264 14.42 -0.85 23.05
C THR A 264 13.65 -2.10 22.65
N ILE A 265 14.06 -3.26 23.19
CA ILE A 265 13.27 -4.50 23.12
C ILE A 265 12.55 -4.67 24.46
N ASN A 266 11.22 -4.69 24.42
CA ASN A 266 10.40 -4.84 25.62
C ASN A 266 10.51 -6.28 26.13
N ASP A 267 10.93 -6.43 27.39
CA ASP A 267 11.11 -7.73 28.03
C ASP A 267 9.79 -8.22 28.62
N GLU A 268 9.21 -9.23 27.97
CA GLU A 268 7.98 -9.91 28.35
C GLU A 268 8.27 -11.37 28.77
N THR A 269 9.53 -11.73 29.03
CA THR A 269 9.94 -13.09 29.43
C THR A 269 9.22 -13.56 30.70
N GLY A 270 8.95 -14.86 30.77
CA GLY A 270 8.21 -15.48 31.86
C GLY A 270 6.68 -15.32 31.78
N GLN A 271 6.15 -14.65 30.75
CA GLN A 271 4.72 -14.61 30.47
C GLN A 271 4.29 -15.73 29.53
N GLY A 272 3.11 -16.30 29.79
CA GLY A 272 2.56 -17.37 28.95
C GLY A 272 1.86 -16.86 27.69
N SER A 273 1.43 -15.59 27.69
CA SER A 273 0.81 -14.95 26.54
C SER A 273 1.02 -13.43 26.60
N VAL A 274 1.14 -12.79 25.44
CA VAL A 274 1.34 -11.35 25.25
C VAL A 274 0.41 -10.88 24.13
N ASP A 275 -0.32 -9.79 24.36
CA ASP A 275 -1.20 -9.18 23.35
C ASP A 275 -0.47 -8.02 22.65
N VAL A 276 -0.65 -7.91 21.33
CA VAL A 276 -0.05 -6.88 20.49
C VAL A 276 -1.15 -6.25 19.64
N SER A 277 -1.39 -4.95 19.79
CA SER A 277 -2.38 -4.26 18.97
C SER A 277 -1.87 -4.06 17.54
N VAL A 278 -2.69 -4.40 16.55
CA VAL A 278 -2.44 -4.21 15.12
C VAL A 278 -3.21 -3.00 14.63
N GLY A 279 -2.51 -2.02 14.07
CA GLY A 279 -3.09 -0.73 13.71
C GLY A 279 -2.99 0.27 14.86
N ALA A 280 -1.88 0.24 15.59
CA ALA A 280 -1.52 1.24 16.59
C ALA A 280 -0.97 2.50 15.91
N SER A 281 -1.00 3.63 16.63
CA SER A 281 -0.44 4.88 16.14
C SER A 281 1.07 4.75 15.92
N GLY A 282 1.49 5.08 14.70
CA GLY A 282 2.88 5.04 14.27
C GLY A 282 2.95 5.10 12.75
N ASN A 283 4.13 5.42 12.24
CA ASN A 283 4.47 5.31 10.82
C ASN A 283 3.61 6.24 9.96
N GLY A 284 3.36 7.46 10.48
CA GLY A 284 2.51 8.46 9.82
C GLY A 284 1.00 8.19 9.92
N GLY A 285 0.56 7.15 10.64
CA GLY A 285 -0.86 6.82 10.76
C GLY A 285 -1.13 5.81 11.86
N ASN A 286 -1.94 4.80 11.53
CA ASN A 286 -2.19 3.65 12.38
C ASN A 286 -1.52 2.41 11.74
N PHE A 287 -0.25 2.54 11.38
CA PHE A 287 0.52 1.53 10.67
C PHE A 287 1.62 0.96 11.57
N ALA A 288 1.31 0.68 12.83
CA ALA A 288 2.25 0.11 13.77
C ALA A 288 1.66 -1.08 14.51
N PHE A 289 2.55 -1.96 14.96
CA PHE A 289 2.29 -2.82 16.11
C PHE A 289 2.58 -1.99 17.36
N ASP A 290 1.71 -2.02 18.36
CA ASP A 290 1.93 -1.22 19.58
C ASP A 290 3.24 -1.55 20.31
N SER A 291 3.75 -2.77 20.13
CA SER A 291 5.11 -3.20 20.46
C SER A 291 5.90 -3.56 19.20
N ALA A 292 6.90 -2.74 18.85
CA ALA A 292 7.77 -2.97 17.70
C ALA A 292 8.82 -4.09 17.95
N ALA A 293 9.28 -4.26 19.20
CA ALA A 293 10.22 -5.33 19.52
C ALA A 293 9.90 -5.93 20.90
N LEU A 294 9.78 -7.25 20.94
CA LEU A 294 9.50 -8.03 22.15
C LEU A 294 10.59 -9.05 22.40
N ARG A 295 10.87 -9.33 23.67
CA ARG A 295 11.63 -10.51 24.12
C ARG A 295 10.71 -11.38 24.95
N VAL A 296 10.60 -12.66 24.61
CA VAL A 296 9.70 -13.62 25.26
C VAL A 296 10.42 -14.92 25.56
N SER A 297 9.82 -15.74 26.42
CA SER A 297 10.32 -17.08 26.68
C SER A 297 9.80 -18.07 25.63
N SER A 298 10.56 -19.13 25.39
CA SER A 298 10.04 -20.27 24.61
C SER A 298 8.73 -20.80 25.20
N GLY A 299 7.73 -21.00 24.35
CA GLY A 299 6.36 -21.39 24.68
C GLY A 299 5.38 -20.24 24.94
N THR A 300 5.81 -18.97 24.79
CA THR A 300 4.90 -17.81 24.87
C THR A 300 4.02 -17.72 23.62
N GLU A 301 2.72 -17.48 23.80
CA GLU A 301 1.76 -17.19 22.72
C GLU A 301 1.62 -15.67 22.54
N LEU A 302 1.91 -15.15 21.35
CA LEU A 302 1.53 -13.77 21.01
C LEU A 302 0.17 -13.79 20.33
N THR A 303 -0.70 -12.87 20.74
CA THR A 303 -1.99 -12.60 20.10
C THR A 303 -1.95 -11.20 19.52
N TRP A 304 -2.09 -11.10 18.21
CA TRP A 304 -2.26 -9.85 17.50
C TRP A 304 -3.75 -9.52 17.40
N GLU A 305 -4.15 -8.36 17.92
CA GLU A 305 -5.55 -7.90 17.96
C GLU A 305 -5.71 -6.63 17.13
N TRP A 306 -6.58 -6.64 16.13
CA TRP A 306 -6.75 -5.47 15.27
C TRP A 306 -7.54 -4.38 16.00
N THR A 307 -7.08 -3.14 15.88
CA THR A 307 -7.78 -1.97 16.43
C THR A 307 -8.96 -1.56 15.55
N GLY A 308 -8.96 -1.97 14.28
CA GLY A 308 -9.87 -1.50 13.23
C GLY A 308 -9.42 -0.19 12.56
N GLU A 309 -8.30 0.40 13.00
CA GLU A 309 -7.76 1.65 12.49
C GLU A 309 -6.66 1.40 11.44
N GLY A 310 -6.42 2.37 10.55
CA GLY A 310 -5.30 2.31 9.60
C GLY A 310 -5.50 1.35 8.42
N GLY A 311 -6.74 0.98 8.10
CA GLY A 311 -7.00 0.11 6.95
C GLY A 311 -6.88 -1.38 7.28
N ALA A 312 -6.50 -2.17 6.28
CA ALA A 312 -6.38 -3.62 6.40
C ALA A 312 -4.93 -4.00 6.71
N HIS A 313 -4.72 -4.83 7.73
CA HIS A 313 -3.40 -5.28 8.16
C HIS A 313 -3.28 -6.79 8.15
N ASN A 314 -2.05 -7.30 8.04
CA ASN A 314 -1.70 -8.69 8.32
C ASN A 314 -0.38 -8.78 9.10
N ILE A 315 -0.02 -10.01 9.48
CA ILE A 315 1.20 -10.36 10.20
C ILE A 315 1.89 -11.48 9.42
N VAL A 316 3.03 -11.18 8.81
CA VAL A 316 3.78 -12.14 8.00
C VAL A 316 5.23 -12.16 8.46
N ALA A 317 5.72 -13.33 8.87
CA ALA A 317 7.11 -13.52 9.23
C ALA A 317 8.01 -13.50 7.98
N GLU A 318 9.15 -12.81 8.07
CA GLU A 318 10.17 -12.78 6.99
C GLU A 318 10.68 -14.19 6.63
N SER A 319 10.70 -15.08 7.62
CA SER A 319 11.11 -16.47 7.47
C SER A 319 10.01 -17.39 6.92
N GLY A 320 8.77 -16.90 6.78
CA GLY A 320 7.59 -17.72 6.46
C GLY A 320 7.12 -18.63 7.59
N THR A 321 7.60 -18.41 8.82
CA THR A 321 7.26 -19.27 9.98
C THR A 321 5.81 -19.11 10.45
N PHE A 322 5.23 -17.93 10.25
CA PHE A 322 3.82 -17.64 10.49
C PHE A 322 3.33 -16.56 9.52
N ASP A 323 2.03 -16.64 9.19
CA ASP A 323 1.34 -15.77 8.26
C ASP A 323 -0.15 -15.74 8.65
N SER A 324 -0.68 -14.55 8.92
CA SER A 324 -2.10 -14.36 9.25
C SER A 324 -3.04 -14.41 8.02
N GLY A 325 -2.48 -14.52 6.82
CA GLY A 325 -3.16 -14.49 5.53
C GLY A 325 -3.33 -13.08 4.96
N ALA A 326 -4.29 -12.93 4.05
CA ALA A 326 -4.58 -11.67 3.39
C ALA A 326 -4.86 -10.54 4.40
N PRO A 327 -4.51 -9.28 4.09
CA PRO A 327 -4.81 -8.13 4.95
C PRO A 327 -6.29 -8.02 5.30
N GLN A 328 -6.58 -7.86 6.59
CA GLN A 328 -7.93 -7.77 7.12
C GLN A 328 -8.13 -6.45 7.87
N GLN A 329 -9.36 -5.91 7.79
CA GLN A 329 -9.80 -4.72 8.52
C GLN A 329 -10.95 -5.11 9.47
N GLY A 330 -10.96 -4.51 10.65
CA GLY A 330 -12.00 -4.71 11.66
C GLY A 330 -11.37 -4.73 13.04
N SER A 331 -12.18 -4.52 14.09
CA SER A 331 -11.70 -4.62 15.48
C SER A 331 -12.00 -5.99 16.11
N ASP A 332 -12.48 -6.93 15.29
CA ASP A 332 -12.89 -8.29 15.63
C ASP A 332 -11.99 -9.35 14.98
N VAL A 333 -10.85 -8.90 14.43
CA VAL A 333 -9.84 -9.74 13.80
C VAL A 333 -8.72 -10.01 14.81
N GLU A 334 -8.32 -11.27 14.90
CA GLU A 334 -7.29 -11.75 15.81
C GLU A 334 -6.44 -12.80 15.09
N PHE A 335 -5.14 -12.84 15.40
CA PHE A 335 -4.21 -13.87 14.96
C PHE A 335 -3.30 -14.25 16.13
N SER A 336 -3.03 -15.54 16.35
CA SER A 336 -2.10 -15.97 17.40
C SER A 336 -1.05 -16.94 16.88
N TYR A 337 0.14 -16.87 17.50
CA TYR A 337 1.24 -17.78 17.24
C TYR A 337 2.02 -18.08 18.53
N THR A 338 2.35 -19.36 18.76
CA THR A 338 3.17 -19.80 19.89
C THR A 338 4.61 -20.00 19.45
N PHE A 339 5.53 -19.29 20.11
CA PHE A 339 6.96 -19.33 19.80
C PHE A 339 7.66 -20.44 20.60
N GLU A 340 7.77 -21.63 20.01
CA GLU A 340 8.35 -22.80 20.70
C GLU A 340 9.89 -22.89 20.64
N GLU A 341 10.49 -22.34 19.58
CA GLU A 341 11.93 -22.46 19.33
C GLU A 341 12.64 -21.12 19.64
N PRO A 342 13.81 -21.15 20.31
CA PRO A 342 14.62 -19.95 20.50
C PRO A 342 15.09 -19.36 19.17
N GLY A 343 15.16 -18.04 19.10
CA GLY A 343 15.62 -17.32 17.92
C GLY A 343 15.00 -15.94 17.76
N THR A 344 15.39 -15.27 16.67
CA THR A 344 14.85 -13.96 16.28
C THR A 344 13.85 -14.12 15.15
N TYR A 345 12.66 -13.57 15.35
CA TYR A 345 11.55 -13.62 14.41
C TYR A 345 11.22 -12.20 13.97
N LEU A 346 11.62 -11.86 12.75
CA LEU A 346 11.26 -10.62 12.09
C LEU A 346 9.94 -10.82 11.35
N TYR A 347 9.05 -9.84 11.43
CA TYR A 347 7.75 -9.88 10.77
C TYR A 347 7.32 -8.49 10.33
N ARG A 348 6.40 -8.44 9.38
CA ARG A 348 5.83 -7.21 8.84
C ARG A 348 4.35 -7.35 8.57
N CYS A 349 3.67 -6.20 8.47
CA CYS A 349 2.42 -6.09 7.74
C CYS A 349 2.77 -5.88 6.27
N GLU A 350 2.32 -6.74 5.37
CA GLU A 350 2.67 -6.66 3.94
C GLU A 350 2.27 -5.34 3.27
N PRO A 351 1.02 -4.85 3.39
CA PRO A 351 0.63 -3.59 2.76
C PRO A 351 1.31 -2.37 3.40
N HIS A 352 1.88 -2.52 4.60
CA HIS A 352 2.41 -1.39 5.38
C HIS A 352 3.87 -1.53 5.80
N GLY A 353 4.57 -2.56 5.32
CA GLY A 353 5.95 -2.86 5.70
C GLY A 353 6.94 -1.81 5.18
N SER A 354 6.59 -1.14 4.09
CA SER A 354 7.30 0.03 3.55
C SER A 354 7.12 1.28 4.42
N PHE A 355 5.98 1.45 5.10
CA PHE A 355 5.80 2.52 6.08
C PHE A 355 6.52 2.24 7.40
N GLY A 356 7.20 1.10 7.54
CA GLY A 356 7.86 0.70 8.77
C GLY A 356 6.96 -0.10 9.72
N MET A 357 5.82 -0.63 9.25
CA MET A 357 4.98 -1.55 10.04
C MET A 357 5.65 -2.93 10.13
N ARG A 358 6.73 -2.97 10.91
CA ARG A 358 7.60 -4.11 11.14
C ARG A 358 7.65 -4.40 12.63
N GLY A 359 7.94 -5.65 12.97
CA GLY A 359 8.15 -6.06 14.34
C GLY A 359 9.19 -7.15 14.46
N ALA A 360 9.72 -7.30 15.67
CA ALA A 360 10.68 -8.33 16.01
C ALA A 360 10.28 -9.04 17.31
N VAL A 361 10.44 -10.36 17.35
CA VAL A 361 10.33 -11.16 18.58
C VAL A 361 11.65 -11.91 18.79
N VAL A 362 12.27 -11.71 19.94
CA VAL A 362 13.41 -12.50 20.41
C VAL A 362 12.90 -13.54 21.39
N VAL A 363 13.20 -14.81 21.12
CA VAL A 363 12.75 -15.95 21.92
C VAL A 363 13.96 -16.60 22.59
N GLU A 364 13.91 -16.75 23.91
CA GLU A 364 14.99 -17.36 24.73
C GLU A 364 14.52 -18.36 25.78
#